data_AF-A0AAD4CBA3-F1
#
_entry.id   AF-A0AAD4CBA3-F1
#
_cell.length_a   1.000
_cell.length_b   1.000
_cell.length_c   1.000
_cell.angle_alpha   90.00
_cell.angle_beta   90.00
_cell.angle_gamma   90.00
#
_symmetry.space_group_name_H-M   'P 1'
#
loop_
_entity.id
_entity.type
_entity.pdbx_description
1 polymer ?
#
loop_
_entity_poly.entity_id
_entity_poly.type
_entity_poly.pdbx_seq_one_letter_code
_entity_poly.pdbx_strand_id
1 'polypeptide(L)'
;MKIIAQQALPVPTDTELLHFKQHLQANAGRREKLGHYLSAMWQYRGEWFWALDRLHFLMLRLRAHDAVSEGTVIGNFQSSALPVAVAAANAPLEFWFSFRSPYSYLAAVELLRRRACGKISHMIVRPVLPMVMRGLPVPTAKRFYIARDVKRCADALHIPFGCISDPVGEGVLRLLTLFPTEATVDQQLLYCVVAGQAVWWEGLDVRRDDVLQSVIDRAGMDWTRSQARLANGIDTKFAEKNLEALFDAGLWGVPSFRCGTFTTWGQDRLWMVDHVVSDDEAISRPTST
;
A
#
# COMPACT_ATOMS: atom_id res chain seq x y z
N MET A 1 29.85 19.75 12.41
CA MET A 1 28.46 19.45 12.85
C MET A 1 28.33 19.93 14.29
N LYS A 2 27.76 21.13 14.52
CA LYS A 2 27.53 21.63 15.88
C LYS A 2 26.38 20.83 16.47
N ILE A 3 26.69 19.97 17.43
CA ILE A 3 25.68 19.32 18.27
C ILE A 3 24.95 20.47 18.97
N ILE A 4 23.70 20.72 18.59
CA ILE A 4 22.81 21.61 19.34
C ILE A 4 22.75 20.98 20.73
N ALA A 5 23.27 21.69 21.74
CA ALA A 5 23.16 21.26 23.12
C ALA A 5 21.67 20.97 23.38
N GLN A 6 21.36 19.73 23.77
CA GLN A 6 20.01 19.37 24.20
C GLN A 6 19.71 20.18 25.45
N GLN A 7 19.12 21.36 25.28
CA GLN A 7 18.39 22.01 26.35
C GLN A 7 17.32 21.02 26.77
N ALA A 8 17.37 20.60 28.04
CA ALA A 8 16.30 19.81 28.62
C ALA A 8 14.98 20.54 28.36
N LEU A 9 14.02 19.84 27.73
CA LEU A 9 12.69 20.39 27.56
C LEU A 9 12.15 20.75 28.96
N PRO A 10 11.57 21.94 29.15
CA PRO A 10 11.05 22.35 30.45
C PRO A 10 10.04 21.31 30.95
N VAL A 11 10.18 20.92 32.23
CA VAL A 11 9.22 20.01 32.87
C VAL A 11 7.95 20.80 33.15
N PRO A 12 6.80 20.41 32.59
CA PRO A 12 5.56 21.12 32.83
C PRO A 12 5.10 20.96 34.29
N THR A 13 4.55 22.02 34.85
CA THR A 13 3.88 22.03 36.15
C THR A 13 2.62 21.14 36.13
N ASP A 14 2.13 20.74 37.31
CA ASP A 14 0.90 19.94 37.43
C ASP A 14 -0.32 20.64 36.81
N THR A 15 -0.39 21.97 36.93
CA THR A 15 -1.44 22.79 36.30
C THR A 15 -1.36 22.74 34.77
N GLU A 16 -0.16 22.87 34.21
CA GLU A 16 0.05 22.76 32.76
C GLU A 16 -0.26 21.35 32.26
N LEU A 17 0.13 20.32 33.01
CA LEU A 17 -0.21 18.93 32.70
C LEU A 17 -1.72 18.69 32.68
N LEU A 18 -2.46 19.26 33.64
CA LEU A 18 -3.92 19.20 33.66
C LEU A 18 -4.52 19.89 32.43
N HIS A 19 -4.03 21.09 32.09
CA HIS A 19 -4.49 21.83 30.92
C HIS A 19 -4.21 21.08 29.62
N PHE A 20 -3.02 20.48 29.47
CA PHE A 20 -2.68 19.66 28.31
C PHE A 20 -3.59 18.43 28.18
N LYS A 21 -3.88 17.74 29.29
CA LYS A 21 -4.81 16.60 29.30
C LYS A 21 -6.20 17.01 28.83
N GLN A 22 -6.73 18.12 29.35
CA GLN A 22 -8.03 18.65 28.94
C GLN A 22 -8.06 19.02 27.46
N HIS A 23 -7.03 19.71 26.95
CA HIS A 23 -6.91 20.03 25.53
C HIS A 23 -6.82 18.78 24.64
N LEU A 24 -6.04 17.78 25.03
CA LEU A 24 -5.92 16.52 24.28
C LEU A 24 -7.27 15.77 24.24
N GLN A 25 -8.00 15.76 25.35
CA GLN A 25 -9.33 15.16 25.42
C GLN A 25 -10.34 15.91 24.54
N ALA A 26 -10.35 17.24 24.58
CA ALA A 26 -11.20 18.07 23.71
C ALA A 26 -10.88 17.86 22.23
N ASN A 27 -9.60 17.79 21.87
CA ASN A 27 -9.14 17.50 20.50
C ASN A 27 -9.54 16.08 20.05
N ALA A 28 -9.43 15.09 20.93
CA ALA A 28 -9.87 13.72 20.66
C ALA A 28 -11.39 13.67 20.42
N GLY A 29 -12.19 14.33 21.27
CA GLY A 29 -13.64 14.42 21.11
C GLY A 29 -14.05 15.14 19.83
N ARG A 30 -13.33 16.21 19.43
CA ARG A 30 -13.56 16.88 18.13
C ARG A 30 -13.24 15.95 16.96
N ARG A 31 -12.12 15.24 17.00
CA ARG A 31 -11.72 14.28 15.95
C ARG A 31 -12.76 13.19 15.77
N GLU A 32 -13.24 12.62 16.88
CA GLU A 32 -14.27 11.58 16.88
C GLU A 32 -15.60 12.10 16.31
N LYS A 33 -16.07 13.28 16.75
CA LYS A 33 -17.27 13.95 16.20
C LYS A 33 -17.17 14.20 14.71
N LEU A 34 -15.98 14.52 14.21
CA LEU A 34 -15.72 14.73 12.78
C LEU A 34 -15.47 13.41 12.02
N GLY A 35 -15.61 12.26 12.68
CA GLY A 35 -15.65 10.94 12.05
C GLY A 35 -14.28 10.33 11.72
N HIS A 36 -13.21 10.76 12.38
CA HIS A 36 -11.87 10.20 12.15
C HIS A 36 -11.24 9.57 13.40
N TYR A 37 -10.25 8.71 13.18
CA TYR A 37 -9.67 7.87 14.24
C TYR A 37 -8.20 8.21 14.54
N LEU A 38 -7.50 8.88 13.63
CA LEU A 38 -6.06 9.15 13.75
C LEU A 38 -5.80 10.65 13.99
N SER A 39 -4.86 10.96 14.87
CA SER A 39 -4.38 12.34 15.09
C SER A 39 -3.42 12.77 13.97
N ALA A 40 -3.05 14.06 13.94
CA ALA A 40 -2.13 14.64 12.95
C ALA A 40 -2.62 14.48 11.49
N MET A 41 -3.93 14.61 11.28
CA MET A 41 -4.59 14.52 9.99
C MET A 41 -5.14 15.89 9.60
N TRP A 42 -5.18 16.18 8.31
CA TRP A 42 -5.81 17.40 7.81
C TRP A 42 -7.29 17.17 7.54
N GLN A 43 -8.11 18.16 7.87
CA GLN A 43 -9.53 18.17 7.55
C GLN A 43 -9.85 19.45 6.78
N TYR A 44 -10.60 19.32 5.69
CA TYR A 44 -11.09 20.46 4.95
C TYR A 44 -12.46 20.15 4.36
N ARG A 45 -13.48 20.96 4.73
CA ARG A 45 -14.88 20.83 4.29
C ARG A 45 -15.44 19.40 4.41
N GLY A 46 -15.10 18.71 5.50
CA GLY A 46 -15.58 17.35 5.77
C GLY A 46 -14.76 16.22 5.14
N GLU A 47 -13.82 16.55 4.23
CA GLU A 47 -12.84 15.59 3.73
C GLU A 47 -11.62 15.49 4.65
N TRP A 48 -11.08 14.28 4.78
CA TRP A 48 -9.87 13.98 5.56
C TRP A 48 -8.70 13.58 4.65
N PHE A 49 -7.51 14.05 4.99
CA PHE A 49 -6.26 13.81 4.25
C PHE A 49 -5.18 13.28 5.20
N TRP A 50 -4.59 12.14 4.81
CA TRP A 50 -3.60 11.42 5.62
C TRP A 50 -2.31 12.23 5.75
N ALA A 51 -2.10 12.83 6.93
CA ALA A 51 -0.86 13.49 7.34
C ALA A 51 -0.16 14.25 6.18
N LEU A 52 1.16 14.04 6.00
CA LEU A 52 1.92 14.62 4.91
C LEU A 52 1.67 13.91 3.57
N ASP A 53 1.34 12.61 3.60
CA ASP A 53 1.24 11.76 2.41
C ASP A 53 0.06 12.11 1.49
N ARG A 54 -0.91 12.89 1.98
CA ARG A 54 -2.06 13.39 1.20
C ARG A 54 -2.09 14.92 1.12
N LEU A 55 -1.01 15.59 1.48
CA LEU A 55 -0.94 17.05 1.43
C LEU A 55 -1.16 17.59 0.00
N HIS A 56 -0.66 16.88 -1.02
CA HIS A 56 -0.88 17.24 -2.41
C HIS A 56 -2.38 17.21 -2.79
N PHE A 57 -3.15 16.24 -2.29
CA PHE A 57 -4.60 16.20 -2.50
C PHE A 57 -5.33 17.33 -1.77
N LEU A 58 -4.91 17.65 -0.55
CA LEU A 58 -5.43 18.82 0.17
C LEU A 58 -5.17 20.09 -0.64
N MET A 59 -3.97 20.26 -1.19
CA MET A 59 -3.63 21.41 -2.02
C MET A 59 -4.50 21.52 -3.27
N LEU A 60 -4.79 20.41 -3.94
CA LEU A 60 -5.72 20.40 -5.08
C LEU A 60 -7.12 20.89 -4.66
N ARG A 61 -7.61 20.48 -3.49
CA ARG A 61 -8.91 20.91 -2.96
C ARG A 61 -8.94 22.37 -2.55
N LEU A 62 -7.88 22.86 -1.91
CA LEU A 62 -7.76 24.25 -1.51
C LEU A 62 -7.73 25.17 -2.74
N ARG A 63 -6.95 24.81 -3.75
CA ARG A 63 -6.87 25.57 -5.02
C ARG A 63 -8.18 25.55 -5.78
N ALA A 64 -8.84 24.39 -5.88
CA ALA A 64 -10.13 24.27 -6.56
C ALA A 64 -11.27 25.08 -5.92
N HIS A 65 -11.09 25.55 -4.68
CA HIS A 65 -12.06 26.36 -3.96
C HIS A 65 -11.56 27.78 -3.67
N ASP A 66 -10.46 28.21 -4.31
CA ASP A 66 -9.84 29.53 -4.09
C ASP A 66 -9.57 29.84 -2.61
N ALA A 67 -9.27 28.79 -1.82
CA ALA A 67 -9.07 28.88 -0.37
C ALA A 67 -7.63 29.21 0.03
N VAL A 68 -6.75 29.40 -0.96
CA VAL A 68 -5.34 29.80 -0.80
C VAL A 68 -4.98 30.77 -1.92
N SER A 69 -4.14 31.76 -1.62
CA SER A 69 -3.66 32.71 -2.62
C SER A 69 -2.85 32.02 -3.72
N GLU A 70 -2.88 32.58 -4.92
CA GLU A 70 -2.02 32.15 -6.02
C GLU A 70 -0.54 32.17 -5.58
N GLY A 71 0.21 31.15 -5.98
CA GLY A 71 1.61 30.96 -5.54
C GLY A 71 1.79 30.37 -4.15
N THR A 72 0.73 30.12 -3.36
CA THR A 72 0.86 29.47 -2.06
C THR A 72 1.40 28.04 -2.20
N VAL A 73 2.50 27.78 -1.50
CA VAL A 73 3.13 26.45 -1.39
C VAL A 73 3.06 25.98 0.06
N ILE A 74 2.15 25.03 0.35
CA ILE A 74 2.09 24.37 1.67
C ILE A 74 3.11 23.21 1.76
N GLY A 75 3.48 22.63 0.61
CA GLY A 75 4.54 21.64 0.51
C GLY A 75 5.07 21.55 -0.92
N ASN A 76 6.38 21.41 -1.07
CA ASN A 76 7.08 21.21 -2.34
C ASN A 76 7.80 19.86 -2.32
N PHE A 77 7.02 18.77 -2.44
CA PHE A 77 7.60 17.43 -2.46
C PHE A 77 8.22 17.16 -3.84
N GLN A 78 9.55 17.06 -3.88
CA GLN A 78 10.32 16.73 -5.07
C GLN A 78 11.09 15.43 -4.82
N SER A 79 10.53 14.31 -5.25
CA SER A 79 11.12 12.99 -5.00
C SER A 79 12.55 12.87 -5.52
N SER A 80 12.85 13.47 -6.68
CA SER A 80 14.17 13.46 -7.31
C SER A 80 15.26 14.19 -6.52
N ALA A 81 14.88 15.06 -5.59
CA ALA A 81 15.82 15.81 -4.75
C ALA A 81 16.10 15.10 -3.41
N LEU A 82 15.42 14.00 -3.12
CA LEU A 82 15.56 13.30 -1.85
C LEU A 82 16.62 12.21 -1.97
N PRO A 83 17.58 12.14 -1.01
CA PRO A 83 18.53 11.05 -0.98
C PRO A 83 17.78 9.75 -0.62
N VAL A 84 17.69 8.83 -1.58
CA VAL A 84 17.21 7.47 -1.35
C VAL A 84 18.43 6.56 -1.25
N ALA A 85 18.44 5.66 -0.26
CA ALA A 85 19.52 4.69 -0.12
C ALA A 85 19.60 3.82 -1.38
N VAL A 86 20.78 3.72 -1.99
CA VAL A 86 21.02 2.83 -3.13
C VAL A 86 20.99 1.39 -2.64
N ALA A 87 20.24 0.51 -3.30
CA ALA A 87 20.28 -0.91 -2.98
C ALA A 87 21.61 -1.54 -3.42
N ALA A 88 21.91 -2.71 -2.88
CA ALA A 88 22.98 -3.53 -3.42
C ALA A 88 22.67 -3.90 -4.88
N ALA A 89 23.69 -3.82 -5.75
CA ALA A 89 23.54 -4.14 -7.16
C ALA A 89 22.93 -5.53 -7.37
N ASN A 90 21.98 -5.64 -8.29
CA ASN A 90 21.25 -6.87 -8.68
C ASN A 90 20.34 -7.49 -7.61
N ALA A 91 19.99 -6.79 -6.53
CA ALA A 91 19.03 -7.32 -5.57
C ALA A 91 17.60 -7.31 -6.16
N PRO A 92 16.82 -8.40 -6.07
CA PRO A 92 15.45 -8.40 -6.58
C PRO A 92 14.55 -7.50 -5.73
N LEU A 93 13.61 -6.81 -6.39
CA LEU A 93 12.53 -6.12 -5.70
C LEU A 93 11.54 -7.14 -5.13
N GLU A 94 11.48 -7.27 -3.81
CA GLU A 94 10.46 -8.07 -3.13
C GLU A 94 9.23 -7.21 -2.85
N PHE A 95 8.04 -7.73 -3.18
CA PHE A 95 6.76 -7.05 -3.03
C PHE A 95 5.79 -7.88 -2.20
N TRP A 96 5.53 -7.44 -0.97
CA TRP A 96 4.52 -8.06 -0.12
C TRP A 96 3.13 -7.52 -0.41
N PHE A 97 2.22 -8.44 -0.70
CA PHE A 97 0.86 -8.14 -1.18
C PHE A 97 -0.18 -8.86 -0.32
N SER A 98 -1.38 -8.29 -0.16
CA SER A 98 -2.53 -9.03 0.37
C SER A 98 -3.77 -8.75 -0.46
N PHE A 99 -4.53 -9.80 -0.77
CA PHE A 99 -5.79 -9.69 -1.51
C PHE A 99 -6.85 -8.85 -0.79
N ARG A 100 -6.74 -8.71 0.54
CA ARG A 100 -7.61 -7.85 1.34
C ARG A 100 -7.13 -6.39 1.44
N SER A 101 -5.97 -6.06 0.89
CA SER A 101 -5.42 -4.70 0.95
C SER A 101 -5.75 -3.92 -0.33
N PRO A 102 -6.63 -2.91 -0.27
CA PRO A 102 -6.94 -2.09 -1.43
C PRO A 102 -5.73 -1.27 -1.92
N TYR A 103 -4.81 -0.87 -1.04
CA TYR A 103 -3.55 -0.25 -1.45
C TYR A 103 -2.61 -1.24 -2.15
N SER A 104 -2.65 -2.53 -1.79
CA SER A 104 -1.87 -3.56 -2.47
C SER A 104 -2.38 -3.80 -3.90
N TYR A 105 -3.69 -3.67 -4.13
CA TYR A 105 -4.26 -3.67 -5.47
C TYR A 105 -3.71 -2.52 -6.33
N LEU A 106 -3.73 -1.27 -5.83
CA LEU A 106 -3.16 -0.14 -6.55
C LEU A 106 -1.66 -0.34 -6.85
N ALA A 107 -0.91 -0.83 -5.87
CA ALA A 107 0.52 -1.13 -6.05
C ALA A 107 0.76 -2.22 -7.11
N ALA A 108 -0.05 -3.29 -7.14
CA ALA A 108 0.10 -4.36 -8.13
C ALA A 108 -0.11 -3.85 -9.57
N VAL A 109 -1.11 -2.98 -9.79
CA VAL A 109 -1.35 -2.34 -11.10
C VAL A 109 -0.14 -1.50 -11.53
N GLU A 110 0.36 -0.68 -10.61
CA GLU A 110 1.48 0.22 -10.86
C GLU A 110 2.81 -0.52 -11.07
N LEU A 111 3.04 -1.66 -10.39
CA LEU A 111 4.19 -2.53 -10.61
C LEU A 111 4.10 -3.26 -11.95
N LEU A 112 2.92 -3.73 -12.33
CA LEU A 112 2.70 -4.35 -13.65
C LEU A 112 3.00 -3.35 -14.78
N ARG A 113 2.54 -2.09 -14.63
CA ARG A 113 2.87 -1.00 -15.57
C ARG A 113 4.39 -0.75 -15.65
N ARG A 114 5.10 -0.75 -14.52
CA ARG A 114 6.56 -0.57 -14.47
C ARG A 114 7.33 -1.72 -15.12
N ARG A 115 6.89 -2.96 -14.91
CA ARG A 115 7.46 -4.14 -15.58
C ARG A 115 7.25 -4.08 -17.08
N ALA A 116 6.03 -3.75 -17.52
CA ALA A 116 5.70 -3.62 -18.94
C ALA A 116 6.53 -2.56 -19.68
N CYS A 117 6.98 -1.50 -19.00
CA CYS A 117 7.87 -0.49 -19.57
C CYS A 117 9.36 -0.69 -19.25
N GLY A 118 9.75 -1.85 -18.70
CA GLY A 118 11.14 -2.21 -18.46
C GLY A 118 11.80 -1.57 -17.22
N LYS A 119 11.07 -0.79 -16.42
CA LYS A 119 11.64 -0.12 -15.22
C LYS A 119 12.02 -1.07 -14.10
N ILE A 120 11.42 -2.27 -14.06
CA ILE A 120 11.70 -3.29 -13.04
C ILE A 120 11.93 -4.62 -13.75
N SER A 121 13.18 -5.10 -13.74
CA SER A 121 13.59 -6.35 -14.37
C SER A 121 13.49 -7.54 -13.40
N HIS A 122 14.03 -7.41 -12.19
CA HIS A 122 14.10 -8.46 -11.17
C HIS A 122 13.14 -8.21 -10.01
N MET A 123 12.19 -9.12 -9.79
CA MET A 123 11.16 -8.95 -8.76
C MET A 123 10.66 -10.29 -8.23
N ILE A 124 10.20 -10.31 -6.97
CA ILE A 124 9.56 -11.44 -6.31
C ILE A 124 8.24 -10.96 -5.71
N VAL A 125 7.12 -11.60 -6.05
CA VAL A 125 5.80 -11.31 -5.48
C VAL A 125 5.58 -12.20 -4.26
N ARG A 126 5.22 -11.60 -3.13
CA ARG A 126 5.04 -12.28 -1.84
C ARG A 126 3.64 -12.03 -1.27
N PRO A 127 2.62 -12.80 -1.70
CA PRO A 127 1.30 -12.74 -1.07
C PRO A 127 1.39 -13.18 0.39
N VAL A 128 0.65 -12.49 1.27
CA VAL A 128 0.55 -12.78 2.71
C VAL A 128 -0.90 -12.77 3.19
N LEU A 129 -1.11 -13.45 4.33
CA LEU A 129 -2.39 -13.46 5.04
C LEU A 129 -2.78 -12.04 5.55
N PRO A 130 -4.07 -11.67 5.52
CA PRO A 130 -4.54 -10.36 5.99
C PRO A 130 -4.35 -10.13 7.49
N MET A 131 -4.10 -8.88 7.88
CA MET A 131 -3.90 -8.53 9.29
C MET A 131 -5.08 -8.85 10.21
N VAL A 132 -6.32 -8.74 9.71
CA VAL A 132 -7.53 -8.97 10.51
C VAL A 132 -7.71 -10.45 10.86
N MET A 133 -7.22 -11.34 9.99
CA MET A 133 -7.16 -12.77 10.29
C MET A 133 -6.09 -13.09 11.35
N ARG A 134 -5.32 -12.09 11.80
CA ARG A 134 -4.38 -12.14 12.93
C ARG A 134 -4.95 -11.51 14.23
N GLY A 135 -6.26 -11.25 14.30
CA GLY A 135 -6.93 -10.78 15.53
C GLY A 135 -6.95 -9.27 15.78
N LEU A 136 -6.59 -8.44 14.79
CA LEU A 136 -6.59 -6.98 14.93
C LEU A 136 -7.91 -6.36 14.40
N PRO A 137 -8.82 -5.86 15.25
CA PRO A 137 -10.05 -5.24 14.78
C PRO A 137 -9.76 -3.96 14.00
N VAL A 138 -10.53 -3.71 12.94
CA VAL A 138 -10.47 -2.46 12.16
C VAL A 138 -11.74 -1.66 12.42
N PRO A 139 -11.66 -0.55 13.18
CA PRO A 139 -12.83 0.28 13.47
C PRO A 139 -13.55 0.73 12.20
N THR A 140 -14.87 0.91 12.28
CA THR A 140 -15.70 1.34 11.14
C THR A 140 -15.23 2.66 10.52
N ALA A 141 -14.88 3.65 11.34
CA ALA A 141 -14.31 4.91 10.87
C ALA A 141 -13.01 4.70 10.05
N LYS A 142 -12.17 3.75 10.48
CA LYS A 142 -10.94 3.38 9.76
C LYS A 142 -11.23 2.71 8.43
N ARG A 143 -12.21 1.80 8.37
CA ARG A 143 -12.64 1.15 7.11
C ARG A 143 -13.13 2.17 6.09
N PHE A 144 -14.04 3.06 6.48
CA PHE A 144 -14.59 4.08 5.58
C PHE A 144 -13.54 5.08 5.11
N TYR A 145 -12.65 5.50 6.02
CA TYR A 145 -11.57 6.39 5.65
C TYR A 145 -10.63 5.75 4.62
N ILE A 146 -10.18 4.50 4.85
CA ILE A 146 -9.32 3.77 3.91
C ILE A 146 -9.99 3.64 2.55
N ALA A 147 -11.28 3.26 2.50
CA ALA A 147 -11.99 3.12 1.23
C ALA A 147 -12.03 4.45 0.44
N ARG A 148 -12.31 5.57 1.13
CA ARG A 148 -12.32 6.92 0.52
C ARG A 148 -10.93 7.36 0.07
N ASP A 149 -9.90 7.11 0.89
CA ASP A 149 -8.53 7.47 0.55
C ASP A 149 -7.99 6.66 -0.63
N VAL A 150 -8.25 5.35 -0.66
CA VAL A 150 -7.89 4.51 -1.81
C VAL A 150 -8.62 4.99 -3.05
N LYS A 151 -9.93 5.29 -2.99
CA LYS A 151 -10.67 5.83 -4.15
C LYS A 151 -9.98 7.07 -4.70
N ARG A 152 -9.56 7.99 -3.83
CA ARG A 152 -8.83 9.20 -4.21
C ARG A 152 -7.49 8.88 -4.88
N CYS A 153 -6.71 7.96 -4.33
CA CYS A 153 -5.46 7.51 -4.94
C CYS A 153 -5.70 6.82 -6.29
N ALA A 154 -6.71 5.96 -6.38
CA ALA A 154 -7.08 5.24 -7.58
C ALA A 154 -7.48 6.20 -8.70
N ASP A 155 -8.26 7.24 -8.40
CA ASP A 155 -8.64 8.30 -9.35
C ASP A 155 -7.42 9.03 -9.92
N ALA A 156 -6.45 9.37 -9.05
CA ALA A 156 -5.21 10.02 -9.47
C ALA A 156 -4.31 9.12 -10.32
N LEU A 157 -4.40 7.80 -10.12
CA LEU A 157 -3.63 6.79 -10.87
C LEU A 157 -4.40 6.23 -12.10
N HIS A 158 -5.62 6.71 -12.34
CA HIS A 158 -6.55 6.17 -13.33
C HIS A 158 -6.73 4.65 -13.21
N ILE A 159 -6.99 4.19 -11.98
CA ILE A 159 -7.27 2.79 -11.65
C ILE A 159 -8.74 2.69 -11.22
N PRO A 160 -9.55 1.79 -11.83
CA PRO A 160 -10.94 1.59 -11.42
C PRO A 160 -11.05 1.09 -9.96
N PHE A 161 -11.95 1.67 -9.17
CA PHE A 161 -12.17 1.31 -7.76
C PHE A 161 -13.56 1.82 -7.29
N GLY A 162 -14.34 1.02 -6.56
CA GLY A 162 -15.56 1.53 -5.93
C GLY A 162 -16.62 0.50 -5.52
N CYS A 163 -16.89 -0.53 -6.32
CA CYS A 163 -17.85 -1.58 -5.95
C CYS A 163 -17.10 -2.66 -5.15
N ILE A 164 -16.99 -2.47 -3.84
CA ILE A 164 -16.13 -3.30 -2.99
C ILE A 164 -16.87 -4.57 -2.52
N SER A 165 -16.25 -5.74 -2.70
CA SER A 165 -16.65 -7.01 -2.08
C SER A 165 -15.50 -7.57 -1.23
N ASP A 166 -15.46 -7.25 0.07
CA ASP A 166 -14.33 -7.62 0.96
C ASP A 166 -14.11 -9.15 0.98
N PRO A 167 -12.94 -9.65 0.52
CA PRO A 167 -12.70 -11.07 0.34
C PRO A 167 -12.35 -11.78 1.65
N VAL A 168 -12.36 -11.08 2.80
CA VAL A 168 -11.95 -11.62 4.11
C VAL A 168 -12.52 -13.01 4.40
N GLY A 169 -11.68 -13.85 5.02
CA GLY A 169 -12.01 -15.24 5.29
C GLY A 169 -11.76 -16.10 4.05
N GLU A 170 -12.77 -16.90 3.69
CA GLU A 170 -12.68 -17.91 2.63
C GLU A 170 -12.19 -17.35 1.29
N GLY A 171 -12.65 -16.16 0.87
CA GLY A 171 -12.26 -15.56 -0.41
C GLY A 171 -10.74 -15.35 -0.52
N VAL A 172 -10.12 -14.77 0.51
CA VAL A 172 -8.66 -14.60 0.56
C VAL A 172 -7.94 -15.94 0.60
N LEU A 173 -8.44 -16.91 1.38
CA LEU A 173 -7.83 -18.23 1.49
C LEU A 173 -7.79 -18.93 0.12
N ARG A 174 -8.90 -18.89 -0.62
CA ARG A 174 -9.01 -19.46 -1.97
C ARG A 174 -8.09 -18.73 -2.96
N LEU A 175 -8.05 -17.39 -2.92
CA LEU A 175 -7.14 -16.62 -3.76
C LEU A 175 -5.66 -16.92 -3.48
N LEU A 176 -5.28 -17.13 -2.21
CA LEU A 176 -3.94 -17.55 -1.84
C LEU A 176 -3.65 -18.96 -2.33
N THR A 177 -4.54 -19.92 -2.09
CA THR A 177 -4.38 -21.31 -2.55
C THR A 177 -4.24 -21.40 -4.07
N LEU A 178 -4.88 -20.50 -4.82
CA LEU A 178 -4.78 -20.43 -6.28
C LEU A 178 -3.61 -19.59 -6.81
N PHE A 179 -2.87 -18.87 -5.96
CA PHE A 179 -1.75 -18.05 -6.39
C PHE A 179 -0.73 -18.87 -7.20
N PRO A 180 -0.26 -18.39 -8.36
CA PRO A 180 0.58 -19.18 -9.26
C PRO A 180 2.07 -19.02 -8.94
N THR A 181 2.56 -19.71 -7.89
CA THR A 181 3.95 -19.60 -7.41
C THR A 181 5.00 -19.91 -8.47
N GLU A 182 4.70 -20.82 -9.39
CA GLU A 182 5.60 -21.27 -10.46
C GLU A 182 5.49 -20.47 -11.76
N ALA A 183 4.58 -19.50 -11.84
CA ALA A 183 4.40 -18.68 -13.02
C ALA A 183 5.42 -17.53 -13.09
N THR A 184 5.51 -16.88 -14.25
CA THR A 184 6.31 -15.66 -14.40
C THR A 184 5.82 -14.56 -13.46
N VAL A 185 6.71 -13.63 -13.09
CA VAL A 185 6.35 -12.47 -12.26
C VAL A 185 5.21 -11.67 -12.88
N ASP A 186 5.20 -11.50 -14.21
CA ASP A 186 4.16 -10.77 -14.92
C ASP A 186 2.80 -11.46 -14.79
N GLN A 187 2.75 -12.79 -14.87
CA GLN A 187 1.52 -13.55 -14.66
C GLN A 187 1.07 -13.53 -13.19
N GLN A 188 2.01 -13.57 -12.24
CA GLN A 188 1.70 -13.40 -10.82
C GLN A 188 1.10 -12.03 -10.51
N LEU A 189 1.67 -10.96 -11.09
CA LEU A 189 1.14 -9.60 -10.96
C LEU A 189 -0.21 -9.44 -11.66
N LEU A 190 -0.36 -10.00 -12.86
CA LEU A 190 -1.64 -10.00 -13.57
C LEU A 190 -2.73 -10.67 -12.74
N TYR A 191 -2.44 -11.83 -12.12
CA TYR A 191 -3.36 -12.49 -11.20
C TYR A 191 -3.74 -11.58 -10.01
N CYS A 192 -2.78 -10.92 -9.38
CA CYS A 192 -3.05 -9.95 -8.31
C CYS A 192 -3.93 -8.77 -8.77
N VAL A 193 -3.69 -8.26 -9.98
CA VAL A 193 -4.46 -7.16 -10.58
C VAL A 193 -5.89 -7.59 -10.88
N VAL A 194 -6.08 -8.73 -11.54
CA VAL A 194 -7.41 -9.24 -11.94
C VAL A 194 -8.23 -9.62 -10.71
N ALA A 195 -7.65 -10.32 -9.74
CA ALA A 195 -8.32 -10.61 -8.48
C ALA A 195 -8.67 -9.32 -7.72
N GLY A 196 -7.76 -8.33 -7.75
CA GLY A 196 -8.01 -7.00 -7.19
C GLY A 196 -9.14 -6.26 -7.90
N GLN A 197 -9.24 -6.32 -9.23
CA GLN A 197 -10.34 -5.74 -9.99
C GLN A 197 -11.69 -6.38 -9.63
N ALA A 198 -11.74 -7.72 -9.57
CA ALA A 198 -12.93 -8.45 -9.17
C ALA A 198 -13.47 -7.97 -7.81
N VAL A 199 -12.57 -7.81 -6.84
CA VAL A 199 -12.88 -7.45 -5.45
C VAL A 199 -13.14 -5.97 -5.25
N TRP A 200 -12.26 -5.10 -5.74
CA TRP A 200 -12.21 -3.68 -5.38
C TRP A 200 -12.91 -2.76 -6.37
N TRP A 201 -13.21 -3.25 -7.56
CA TRP A 201 -13.86 -2.49 -8.63
C TRP A 201 -15.20 -3.08 -9.06
N GLU A 202 -15.25 -4.39 -9.30
CA GLU A 202 -16.43 -5.06 -9.88
C GLU A 202 -17.42 -5.55 -8.80
N GLY A 203 -16.98 -5.67 -7.54
CA GLY A 203 -17.82 -6.09 -6.43
C GLY A 203 -18.17 -7.58 -6.48
N LEU A 204 -17.34 -8.38 -7.11
CA LEU A 204 -17.55 -9.82 -7.28
C LEU A 204 -17.09 -10.59 -6.03
N ASP A 205 -17.89 -11.58 -5.63
CA ASP A 205 -17.57 -12.45 -4.50
C ASP A 205 -16.68 -13.61 -4.95
N VAL A 206 -15.38 -13.52 -4.64
CA VAL A 206 -14.35 -14.53 -4.91
C VAL A 206 -14.48 -15.80 -4.07
N ARG A 207 -15.52 -15.94 -3.24
CA ARG A 207 -15.93 -17.23 -2.64
C ARG A 207 -16.63 -18.13 -3.64
N ARG A 208 -17.11 -17.58 -4.77
CA ARG A 208 -17.84 -18.34 -5.79
C ARG A 208 -16.91 -18.90 -6.86
N ASP A 209 -17.15 -20.15 -7.25
CA ASP A 209 -16.39 -20.85 -8.29
C ASP A 209 -16.43 -20.13 -9.64
N ASP A 210 -17.60 -19.63 -10.05
CA ASP A 210 -17.75 -18.93 -11.33
C ASP A 210 -16.97 -17.61 -11.39
N VAL A 211 -16.88 -16.91 -10.25
CA VAL A 211 -16.06 -15.69 -10.12
C VAL A 211 -14.58 -16.05 -10.14
N LEU A 212 -14.16 -17.10 -9.43
CA LEU A 212 -12.77 -17.55 -9.44
C LEU A 212 -12.34 -18.03 -10.83
N GLN A 213 -13.20 -18.76 -11.55
CA GLN A 213 -12.96 -19.13 -12.93
C GLN A 213 -12.70 -17.90 -13.79
N SER A 214 -13.56 -16.88 -13.71
CA SER A 214 -13.35 -15.60 -14.42
C SER A 214 -12.03 -14.91 -14.05
N VAL A 215 -11.59 -14.97 -12.79
CA VAL A 215 -10.29 -14.44 -12.37
C VAL A 215 -9.13 -15.24 -12.97
N ILE A 216 -9.21 -16.57 -12.95
CA ILE A 216 -8.20 -17.48 -13.47
C ILE A 216 -8.06 -17.32 -14.99
N ASP A 217 -9.17 -17.29 -15.72
CA ASP A 217 -9.20 -17.12 -17.17
C ASP A 217 -8.63 -15.76 -17.59
N ARG A 218 -9.03 -14.67 -16.92
CA ARG A 218 -8.48 -13.31 -17.16
C ARG A 218 -7.00 -13.19 -16.82
N ALA A 219 -6.47 -14.03 -15.93
CA ALA A 219 -5.05 -14.12 -15.61
C ALA A 219 -4.28 -15.05 -16.56
N GLY A 220 -4.93 -15.61 -17.59
CA GLY A 220 -4.32 -16.51 -18.56
C GLY A 220 -3.92 -17.87 -17.97
N MET A 221 -4.66 -18.34 -16.97
CA MET A 221 -4.40 -19.60 -16.27
C MET A 221 -5.50 -20.63 -16.55
N ASP A 222 -5.21 -21.90 -16.28
CA ASP A 222 -6.16 -23.00 -16.48
C ASP A 222 -7.06 -23.20 -15.25
N TRP A 223 -8.37 -23.04 -15.45
CA TRP A 223 -9.38 -23.27 -14.42
C TRP A 223 -9.43 -24.73 -13.95
N THR A 224 -9.28 -25.70 -14.83
CA THR A 224 -9.33 -27.14 -14.47
C THR A 224 -8.22 -27.47 -13.48
N ARG A 225 -7.00 -26.98 -13.74
CA ARG A 225 -5.86 -27.14 -12.83
C ARG A 225 -6.09 -26.41 -11.51
N SER A 226 -6.69 -25.22 -11.56
CA SER A 226 -7.02 -24.42 -10.37
C SER A 226 -8.08 -25.11 -9.50
N GLN A 227 -9.11 -25.68 -10.11
CA GLN A 227 -10.15 -26.44 -9.43
C GLN A 227 -9.57 -27.69 -8.76
N ALA A 228 -8.67 -28.42 -9.42
CA ALA A 228 -7.98 -29.56 -8.81
C ALA A 228 -7.15 -29.16 -7.59
N ARG A 229 -6.51 -27.97 -7.60
CA ARG A 229 -5.81 -27.44 -6.42
C ARG A 229 -6.76 -27.16 -5.26
N LEU A 230 -7.90 -26.53 -5.51
CA LEU A 230 -8.91 -26.28 -4.48
C LEU A 230 -9.51 -27.57 -3.93
N ALA A 231 -9.67 -28.61 -4.75
CA ALA A 231 -10.17 -29.91 -4.32
C ALA A 231 -9.23 -30.62 -3.32
N ASN A 232 -7.92 -30.29 -3.34
CA ASN A 232 -6.95 -30.77 -2.35
C ASN A 232 -7.02 -30.00 -1.01
N GLY A 233 -7.91 -29.01 -0.90
CA GLY A 233 -8.09 -28.18 0.28
C GLY A 233 -7.36 -26.83 0.20
N ILE A 234 -7.62 -25.99 1.21
CA ILE A 234 -6.95 -24.69 1.37
C ILE A 234 -5.50 -24.92 1.81
N ASP A 235 -4.56 -24.42 1.02
CA ASP A 235 -3.14 -24.35 1.36
C ASP A 235 -2.66 -22.89 1.33
N THR A 236 -2.17 -22.41 2.48
CA THR A 236 -1.61 -21.07 2.67
C THR A 236 -0.18 -21.08 3.22
N LYS A 237 0.50 -22.24 3.25
CA LYS A 237 1.84 -22.37 3.85
C LYS A 237 2.87 -21.44 3.22
N PHE A 238 2.82 -21.25 1.90
CA PHE A 238 3.72 -20.30 1.22
C PHE A 238 3.47 -18.85 1.66
N ALA A 239 2.21 -18.49 1.95
CA ALA A 239 1.82 -17.15 2.39
C ALA A 239 2.22 -16.90 3.86
N GLU A 240 2.22 -17.94 4.70
CA GLU A 240 2.77 -17.92 6.06
C GLU A 240 4.29 -17.70 6.03
N LYS A 241 5.02 -18.44 5.18
CA LYS A 241 6.46 -18.22 4.99
C LYS A 241 6.77 -16.81 4.47
N ASN A 242 5.96 -16.29 3.54
CA ASN A 242 6.09 -14.90 3.08
C ASN A 242 5.83 -13.90 4.22
N LEU A 243 4.95 -14.22 5.15
CA LEU A 243 4.66 -13.39 6.30
C LEU A 243 5.82 -13.36 7.31
N GLU A 244 6.47 -14.50 7.55
CA GLU A 244 7.72 -14.56 8.33
C GLU A 244 8.79 -13.66 7.68
N ALA A 245 8.99 -13.81 6.37
CA ALA A 245 9.94 -12.98 5.63
C ALA A 245 9.61 -11.47 5.65
N LEU A 246 8.33 -11.10 5.78
CA LEU A 246 7.92 -9.70 5.98
C LEU A 246 8.44 -9.17 7.32
N PHE A 247 8.26 -9.94 8.39
CA PHE A 247 8.70 -9.54 9.72
C PHE A 247 10.23 -9.53 9.84
N ASP A 248 10.91 -10.50 9.23
CA ASP A 248 12.37 -10.53 9.18
C ASP A 248 12.96 -9.32 8.45
N ALA A 249 12.19 -8.73 7.51
CA ALA A 249 12.54 -7.48 6.84
C ALA A 249 12.25 -6.22 7.69
N GLY A 250 11.79 -6.36 8.92
CA GLY A 250 11.37 -5.25 9.78
C GLY A 250 10.06 -4.59 9.34
N LEU A 251 9.28 -5.24 8.47
CA LEU A 251 8.02 -4.75 7.94
C LEU A 251 6.85 -5.42 8.67
N TRP A 252 5.69 -4.76 8.71
CA TRP A 252 4.54 -5.25 9.49
C TRP A 252 3.22 -5.28 8.71
N GLY A 253 3.15 -4.51 7.61
CA GLY A 253 1.95 -4.28 6.82
C GLY A 253 2.21 -4.48 5.33
N VAL A 254 1.18 -4.18 4.53
CA VAL A 254 1.23 -4.26 3.07
C VAL A 254 0.55 -3.03 2.45
N PRO A 255 0.85 -2.67 1.19
CA PRO A 255 1.95 -3.20 0.39
C PRO A 255 3.31 -2.77 0.96
N SER A 256 4.28 -3.68 1.00
CA SER A 256 5.65 -3.38 1.42
C SER A 256 6.65 -3.85 0.39
N PHE A 257 7.82 -3.22 0.40
CA PHE A 257 8.86 -3.42 -0.59
C PHE A 257 10.21 -3.60 0.08
N ARG A 258 11.05 -4.48 -0.47
CA ARG A 258 12.47 -4.61 -0.11
C ARG A 258 13.31 -4.72 -1.38
N CYS A 259 14.46 -4.06 -1.40
CA CYS A 259 15.49 -4.28 -2.41
C CYS A 259 16.85 -4.21 -1.71
N GLY A 260 17.52 -5.35 -1.57
CA GLY A 260 18.72 -5.47 -0.74
C GLY A 260 18.45 -5.07 0.70
N THR A 261 19.14 -4.04 1.20
CA THR A 261 18.97 -3.49 2.55
C THR A 261 17.88 -2.41 2.63
N PHE A 262 17.41 -1.90 1.50
CA PHE A 262 16.35 -0.90 1.46
C PHE A 262 14.99 -1.54 1.71
N THR A 263 14.20 -0.97 2.62
CA THR A 263 12.80 -1.35 2.84
C THR A 263 11.89 -0.13 2.89
N THR A 264 10.65 -0.28 2.42
CA THR A 264 9.62 0.76 2.54
C THR A 264 8.21 0.17 2.57
N TRP A 265 7.24 0.93 3.06
CA TRP A 265 5.85 0.50 3.25
C TRP A 265 4.87 1.57 2.74
N GLY A 266 3.88 1.13 1.95
CA GLY A 266 2.83 1.97 1.38
C GLY A 266 2.97 2.13 -0.15
N GLN A 267 1.83 2.15 -0.85
CA GLN A 267 1.82 2.34 -2.31
C GLN A 267 2.32 3.74 -2.72
N ASP A 268 2.15 4.71 -1.82
CA ASP A 268 2.64 6.09 -1.95
C ASP A 268 4.17 6.21 -1.76
N ARG A 269 4.87 5.08 -1.56
CA ARG A 269 6.34 4.99 -1.55
C ARG A 269 6.92 4.36 -2.81
N LEU A 270 6.10 4.05 -3.82
CA LEU A 270 6.60 3.52 -5.10
C LEU A 270 7.61 4.43 -5.79
N TRP A 271 7.55 5.75 -5.56
CA TRP A 271 8.59 6.65 -6.04
C TRP A 271 9.97 6.33 -5.44
N MET A 272 10.07 5.87 -4.19
CA MET A 272 11.34 5.45 -3.61
C MET A 272 11.84 4.17 -4.28
N VAL A 273 10.92 3.24 -4.55
CA VAL A 273 11.22 2.01 -5.30
C VAL A 273 11.79 2.35 -6.66
N ASP A 274 11.19 3.32 -7.37
CA ASP A 274 11.67 3.77 -8.69
C ASP A 274 13.11 4.27 -8.66
N HIS A 275 13.56 4.93 -7.58
CA HIS A 275 14.96 5.37 -7.45
C HIS A 275 15.88 4.18 -7.25
N VAL A 276 15.49 3.24 -6.38
CA VAL A 276 16.33 2.10 -5.99
C VAL A 276 16.54 1.08 -7.11
N VAL A 277 15.55 0.90 -7.99
CA VAL A 277 15.61 -0.07 -9.10
C VAL A 277 16.23 0.50 -10.38
N SER A 278 16.29 1.83 -10.53
CA SER A 278 16.82 2.49 -11.74
C SER A 278 18.35 2.50 -11.80
N ASP A 279 19.04 2.40 -10.67
CA ASP A 279 20.50 2.49 -10.59
C ASP A 279 21.23 1.19 -11.02
N ASP A 280 20.52 0.08 -11.23
CA ASP A 280 21.10 -1.19 -11.69
C ASP A 280 21.50 -1.17 -13.19
N GLU A 281 20.84 -0.36 -14.03
CA GLU A 281 21.18 -0.27 -15.47
C GLU A 281 22.37 0.64 -15.77
N ALA A 282 22.73 1.55 -14.85
CA ALA A 282 23.84 2.48 -15.08
C ALA A 282 25.22 1.80 -14.95
N ILE A 283 25.30 0.63 -14.29
CA ILE A 283 26.56 -0.07 -14.01
C ILE A 283 26.90 -1.12 -15.10
N SER A 284 25.96 -1.48 -15.97
CA SER A 284 26.15 -2.56 -16.96
C SER A 284 26.55 -2.10 -18.37
N ARG A 285 26.74 -0.80 -18.63
CA ARG A 285 27.34 -0.34 -19.91
C ARG A 285 28.86 -0.42 -19.84
N PRO A 286 29.53 -1.34 -20.56
CA PRO A 286 30.96 -1.22 -20.74
C PRO A 286 31.25 0.09 -21.48
N THR A 287 32.10 0.93 -20.89
CA THR A 287 32.75 2.03 -21.59
C THR A 287 33.48 1.43 -22.79
N SER A 288 32.87 1.54 -23.96
CA SER A 288 33.52 1.17 -25.21
C SER A 288 34.55 2.26 -25.50
N THR A 289 35.81 1.84 -25.48
CA THR A 289 37.00 2.61 -25.90
C THR A 289 36.88 3.13 -27.32
#